data_AF-A0A4S2J9I3-F1
#
_entry.id   AF-A0A4S2J9I3-F1
#
_cell.length_a   1.000
_cell.length_b   1.000
_cell.length_c   1.000
_cell.angle_alpha   90.00
_cell.angle_beta   90.00
_cell.angle_gamma   90.00
#
_symmetry.space_group_name_H-M   'P 1'
#
loop_
_entity.id
_entity.type
_entity.pdbx_description
1 polymer ?
#
loop_
_entity_poly.entity_id
_entity_poly.type
_entity_poly.pdbx_seq_one_letter_code
_entity_poly.pdbx_strand_id
1 'polypeptide(L)'
;MNILIRRFLKEKYDALLQEFEDYKHQAMCKYNMSSNVLGSTQQQRHSLSLMHDKNHDKIQLNLLKVHNSNLEERIRMINNEIISKERVLQEQLEHQHKLFQEKRSKLEHTLHHKDNEYRNRISILEQQLLRQRERSMALVEEKDKEILTLKASFRALLPNKQTSGTTENKTHLKRYENTIEPVTDLVTGLLTNDSPPILHYTQELARKEVQVSSSRKKILELEATMREQQREMLHMKEQQQEEIKKLKAHITRTNKKIYIAGWKRVNREGANLEYLKNVFINYLTTNDASSKWHMLNAISTVLRFTSDELSKVKH
;
A
#
# COMPACT_ATOMS: atom_id res chain seq x y z
N MET A 1 -121.72 -10.92 62.29
CA MET A 1 -121.49 -11.61 61.00
C MET A 1 -120.35 -11.00 60.17
N ASN A 2 -120.19 -9.67 60.10
CA ASN A 2 -119.17 -9.00 59.27
C ASN A 2 -117.69 -9.14 59.70
N ILE A 3 -117.40 -9.38 60.99
CA ILE A 3 -116.01 -9.44 61.51
C ILE A 3 -115.32 -10.77 61.17
N LEU A 4 -116.06 -11.89 61.22
CA LEU A 4 -115.56 -13.22 60.89
C LEU A 4 -115.22 -13.35 59.40
N ILE A 5 -116.03 -12.77 58.52
CA ILE A 5 -115.79 -12.76 57.07
C ILE A 5 -114.55 -11.94 56.72
N ARG A 6 -114.37 -10.75 57.33
CA ARG A 6 -113.14 -9.95 57.14
C ARG A 6 -111.88 -10.66 57.60
N ARG A 7 -111.94 -11.39 58.72
CA ARG A 7 -110.80 -12.15 59.23
C ARG A 7 -110.44 -13.32 58.31
N PHE A 8 -111.44 -14.03 57.81
CA PHE A 8 -111.26 -15.13 56.86
C PHE A 8 -110.71 -14.66 55.51
N LEU A 9 -111.20 -13.55 54.96
CA LEU A 9 -110.65 -12.97 53.73
C LEU A 9 -109.22 -12.47 53.91
N LYS A 10 -108.88 -11.92 55.09
CA LYS A 10 -107.52 -11.48 55.38
C LYS A 10 -106.57 -12.67 55.49
N GLU A 11 -106.94 -13.74 56.18
CA GLU A 11 -106.13 -14.98 56.23
C GLU A 11 -105.96 -15.60 54.85
N LYS A 12 -107.01 -15.61 54.01
CA LYS A 12 -106.90 -16.11 52.63
C LYS A 12 -106.01 -15.25 51.76
N TYR A 13 -106.05 -13.93 51.93
CA TYR A 13 -105.17 -13.00 51.21
C TYR A 13 -103.71 -13.17 51.65
N ASP A 14 -103.46 -13.25 52.96
CA ASP A 14 -102.11 -13.42 53.51
C ASP A 14 -101.52 -14.79 53.11
N ALA A 15 -102.32 -15.85 53.07
CA ALA A 15 -101.90 -17.16 52.56
C ALA A 15 -101.55 -17.12 51.06
N LEU A 16 -102.34 -16.44 50.24
CA LEU A 16 -102.08 -16.29 48.81
C LEU A 16 -100.83 -15.46 48.54
N LEU A 17 -100.57 -14.44 49.37
CA LEU A 17 -99.37 -13.61 49.29
C LEU A 17 -98.11 -14.44 49.63
N GLN A 18 -98.22 -15.31 50.64
CA GLN A 18 -97.15 -16.23 51.00
C GLN A 18 -96.87 -17.25 49.89
N GLU A 19 -97.91 -17.86 49.31
CA GLU A 19 -97.76 -18.78 48.18
C GLU A 19 -97.13 -18.10 46.95
N PHE A 20 -97.43 -16.82 46.71
CA PHE A 20 -96.83 -16.04 45.63
C PHE A 20 -95.34 -15.76 45.87
N GLU A 21 -94.94 -15.37 47.09
CA GLU A 21 -93.53 -15.18 47.42
C GLU A 21 -92.76 -16.52 47.42
N ASP A 22 -93.38 -17.61 47.86
CA ASP A 22 -92.79 -18.96 47.77
C ASP A 22 -92.63 -19.41 46.30
N TYR A 23 -93.60 -19.10 45.44
CA TYR A 23 -93.50 -19.36 44.00
C TYR A 23 -92.39 -18.53 43.35
N LYS A 24 -92.25 -17.26 43.72
CA LYS A 24 -91.18 -16.37 43.24
C LYS A 24 -89.80 -16.85 43.70
N HIS A 25 -89.66 -17.30 44.94
CA HIS A 25 -88.45 -17.94 45.44
C HIS A 25 -88.16 -19.25 44.71
N GLN A 26 -89.17 -20.09 44.46
CA GLN A 26 -89.00 -21.32 43.70
C GLN A 26 -88.61 -21.06 42.24
N ALA A 27 -89.17 -20.02 41.60
CA ALA A 27 -88.83 -19.61 40.25
C ALA A 27 -87.39 -19.06 40.17
N MET A 28 -86.95 -18.25 41.14
CA MET A 28 -85.56 -17.82 41.24
C MET A 28 -84.59 -18.97 41.50
N CYS A 29 -84.95 -19.93 42.36
CA CYS A 29 -84.14 -21.13 42.59
C CYS A 29 -84.06 -22.03 41.35
N LYS A 30 -85.15 -22.18 40.58
CA LYS A 30 -85.14 -22.94 39.32
C LYS A 30 -84.31 -22.26 38.22
N TYR A 31 -84.38 -20.93 38.11
CA TYR A 31 -83.59 -20.18 37.13
C TYR A 31 -82.09 -20.14 37.50
N ASN A 32 -81.76 -20.08 38.80
CA ASN A 32 -80.37 -20.13 39.28
C ASN A 32 -79.77 -21.55 39.34
N MET A 33 -80.57 -22.61 39.50
CA MET A 33 -80.08 -24.00 39.47
C MET A 33 -79.94 -24.56 38.06
N SER A 34 -80.76 -24.12 37.10
CA SER A 34 -80.63 -24.56 35.69
C SER A 34 -79.45 -23.88 34.96
N SER A 35 -78.98 -22.72 35.45
CA SER A 35 -77.79 -22.05 34.91
C SER A 35 -76.47 -22.54 35.53
N ASN A 36 -76.48 -23.12 36.74
CA ASN A 36 -75.25 -23.41 37.48
C ASN A 36 -74.79 -24.87 37.55
N VAL A 37 -75.50 -25.86 36.99
CA VAL A 37 -75.13 -27.29 37.20
C VAL A 37 -74.70 -28.02 35.92
N LEU A 38 -74.74 -27.41 34.73
CA LEU A 38 -74.16 -28.01 33.52
C LEU A 38 -73.24 -27.12 32.67
N GLY A 39 -73.06 -25.84 33.04
CA GLY A 39 -72.13 -24.93 32.35
C GLY A 39 -70.87 -24.56 33.15
N SER A 40 -70.94 -24.54 34.48
CA SER A 40 -69.94 -23.90 35.34
C SER A 40 -68.65 -24.70 35.52
N THR A 41 -68.71 -26.04 35.64
CA THR A 41 -67.50 -26.85 35.88
C THR A 41 -66.65 -27.06 34.63
N GLN A 42 -67.28 -27.09 33.44
CA GLN A 42 -66.57 -27.16 32.16
C GLN A 42 -66.12 -25.77 31.70
N GLN A 43 -66.91 -24.71 31.89
CA GLN A 43 -66.47 -23.33 31.62
C GLN A 43 -65.38 -22.86 32.59
N GLN A 44 -65.39 -23.22 33.89
CA GLN A 44 -64.30 -22.87 34.83
C GLN A 44 -63.01 -23.64 34.54
N ARG A 45 -63.06 -24.93 34.17
CA ARG A 45 -61.85 -25.67 33.75
C ARG A 45 -61.30 -25.17 32.41
N HIS A 46 -62.16 -24.88 31.44
CA HIS A 46 -61.71 -24.26 30.19
C HIS A 46 -61.19 -22.85 30.40
N SER A 47 -61.78 -22.03 31.29
CA SER A 47 -61.26 -20.68 31.57
C SER A 47 -59.98 -20.70 32.40
N LEU A 48 -59.80 -21.60 33.37
CA LEU A 48 -58.50 -21.79 34.06
C LEU A 48 -57.42 -22.34 33.12
N SER A 49 -57.73 -23.32 32.28
CA SER A 49 -56.80 -23.83 31.25
C SER A 49 -56.44 -22.75 30.24
N LEU A 50 -57.42 -21.98 29.76
CA LEU A 50 -57.21 -20.88 28.81
C LEU A 50 -56.47 -19.70 29.46
N MET A 51 -56.66 -19.45 30.76
CA MET A 51 -55.89 -18.45 31.52
C MET A 51 -54.45 -18.93 31.75
N HIS A 52 -54.24 -20.22 32.03
CA HIS A 52 -52.90 -20.79 32.18
C HIS A 52 -52.14 -20.80 30.84
N ASP A 53 -52.80 -21.14 29.74
CA ASP A 53 -52.23 -21.05 28.38
C ASP A 53 -51.89 -19.60 28.04
N LYS A 54 -52.83 -18.67 28.24
CA LYS A 54 -52.58 -17.23 28.03
C LYS A 54 -51.44 -16.69 28.87
N ASN A 55 -51.29 -17.16 30.11
CA ASN A 55 -50.17 -16.77 30.98
C ASN A 55 -48.85 -17.40 30.51
N HIS A 56 -48.88 -18.66 30.05
CA HIS A 56 -47.71 -19.33 29.49
C HIS A 56 -47.25 -18.66 28.19
N ASP A 57 -48.17 -18.37 27.28
CA ASP A 57 -47.94 -17.62 26.05
C ASP A 57 -47.40 -16.22 26.34
N LYS A 58 -47.90 -15.54 27.38
CA LYS A 58 -47.42 -14.22 27.79
C LYS A 58 -46.00 -14.27 28.35
N ILE A 59 -45.66 -15.32 29.10
CA ILE A 59 -44.29 -15.54 29.62
C ILE A 59 -43.34 -15.87 28.45
N GLN A 60 -43.74 -16.75 27.54
CA GLN A 60 -42.97 -17.08 26.33
C GLN A 60 -42.75 -15.83 25.46
N LEU A 61 -43.81 -15.03 25.25
CA LEU A 61 -43.72 -13.78 24.50
C LEU A 61 -42.76 -12.79 25.17
N ASN A 62 -42.75 -12.69 26.50
CA ASN A 62 -41.80 -11.85 27.21
C ASN A 62 -40.35 -12.35 27.08
N LEU A 63 -40.12 -13.66 27.16
CA LEU A 63 -38.81 -14.27 26.93
C LEU A 63 -38.30 -14.01 25.50
N LEU A 64 -39.17 -14.20 24.51
CA LEU A 64 -38.89 -13.89 23.10
C LEU A 64 -38.59 -12.39 22.89
N LYS A 65 -39.33 -11.49 23.55
CA LYS A 65 -39.06 -10.05 23.50
C LYS A 65 -37.70 -9.68 24.10
N VAL A 66 -37.35 -10.26 25.25
CA VAL A 66 -36.03 -10.04 25.87
C VAL A 66 -34.91 -10.59 24.98
N HIS A 67 -35.11 -11.76 24.39
CA HIS A 67 -34.15 -12.34 23.46
C HIS A 67 -33.97 -11.49 22.19
N ASN A 68 -35.07 -11.01 21.59
CA ASN A 68 -35.01 -10.09 20.45
C ASN A 68 -34.31 -8.78 20.83
N SER A 69 -34.62 -8.21 21.99
CA SER A 69 -33.95 -6.98 22.46
C SER A 69 -32.43 -7.17 22.65
N ASN A 70 -32.01 -8.33 23.18
CA ASN A 70 -30.60 -8.68 23.32
C ASN A 70 -29.91 -8.86 21.95
N LEU A 71 -30.56 -9.57 21.02
CA LEU A 71 -30.05 -9.73 19.66
C LEU A 71 -29.92 -8.38 18.95
N GLU A 72 -30.92 -7.51 19.06
CA GLU A 72 -30.87 -6.15 18.51
C GLU A 72 -29.71 -5.35 19.10
N GLU A 73 -29.46 -5.45 20.41
CA GLU A 73 -28.32 -4.79 21.05
C GLU A 73 -26.96 -5.34 20.59
N ARG A 74 -26.84 -6.67 20.45
CA ARG A 74 -25.63 -7.29 19.90
C ARG A 74 -25.39 -6.88 18.45
N ILE A 75 -26.44 -6.79 17.63
CA ILE A 75 -26.35 -6.28 16.26
C ILE A 75 -25.88 -4.82 16.26
N ARG A 76 -26.44 -3.96 17.13
CA ARG A 76 -25.98 -2.56 17.27
C ARG A 76 -24.51 -2.47 17.67
N MET A 77 -24.07 -3.25 18.65
CA MET A 77 -22.66 -3.28 19.07
C MET A 77 -21.73 -3.72 17.95
N ILE A 78 -22.05 -4.83 17.27
CA ILE A 78 -21.23 -5.34 16.16
C ILE A 78 -21.19 -4.33 15.02
N ASN A 79 -22.32 -3.68 14.69
CA ASN A 79 -22.34 -2.63 13.67
C ASN A 79 -21.45 -1.45 14.05
N ASN A 80 -21.47 -1.00 15.31
CA ASN A 80 -20.59 0.05 15.78
C ASN A 80 -19.10 -0.37 15.74
N GLU A 81 -18.80 -1.62 16.08
CA GLU A 81 -17.45 -2.16 15.94
C GLU A 81 -16.98 -2.21 14.49
N ILE A 82 -17.85 -2.62 13.56
CA ILE A 82 -17.56 -2.64 12.12
C ILE A 82 -17.28 -1.22 11.63
N ILE A 83 -18.15 -0.25 11.93
CA ILE A 83 -17.98 1.15 11.53
C ILE A 83 -16.68 1.74 12.11
N SER A 84 -16.37 1.44 13.38
CA SER A 84 -15.14 1.95 13.99
C SER A 84 -13.88 1.35 13.35
N LYS A 85 -13.89 0.04 13.03
CA LYS A 85 -12.78 -0.62 12.31
C LYS A 85 -12.66 -0.11 10.88
N GLU A 86 -13.77 0.09 10.19
CA GLU A 86 -13.79 0.65 8.83
C GLU A 86 -13.19 2.06 8.81
N ARG A 87 -13.55 2.91 9.77
CA ARG A 87 -12.96 4.25 9.92
C ARG A 87 -11.45 4.19 10.16
N VAL A 88 -10.97 3.32 11.05
CA VAL A 88 -9.52 3.18 11.31
C VAL A 88 -8.78 2.70 10.06
N LEU A 89 -9.33 1.74 9.33
CA LEU A 89 -8.75 1.27 8.07
C LEU A 89 -8.73 2.37 7.01
N GLN A 90 -9.78 3.18 6.93
CA GLN A 90 -9.87 4.33 6.03
C GLN A 90 -8.79 5.38 6.36
N GLU A 91 -8.65 5.76 7.64
CA GLU A 91 -7.61 6.69 8.11
C GLU A 91 -6.19 6.16 7.82
N GLN A 92 -5.96 4.85 8.00
CA GLN A 92 -4.69 4.22 7.66
C GLN A 92 -4.40 4.25 6.16
N LEU A 93 -5.41 4.00 5.32
CA LEU A 93 -5.28 4.04 3.87
C LEU A 93 -4.93 5.47 3.40
N GLU A 94 -5.63 6.48 3.92
CA GLU A 94 -5.37 7.89 3.63
C GLU A 94 -3.96 8.32 4.06
N HIS A 95 -3.53 7.90 5.25
CA HIS A 95 -2.18 8.15 5.73
C HIS A 95 -1.11 7.54 4.82
N GLN A 96 -1.29 6.28 4.41
CA GLN A 96 -0.37 5.61 3.48
C GLN A 96 -0.35 6.30 2.11
N HIS A 97 -1.51 6.70 1.59
CA HIS A 97 -1.61 7.43 0.34
C HIS A 97 -0.87 8.77 0.40
N LYS A 98 -1.01 9.51 1.51
CA LYS A 98 -0.31 10.78 1.72
C LYS A 98 1.22 10.60 1.79
N LEU A 99 1.70 9.60 2.55
CA LEU A 99 3.13 9.28 2.62
C LEU A 99 3.70 8.87 1.27
N PHE A 100 2.94 8.10 0.49
CA PHE A 100 3.34 7.70 -0.85
C PHE A 100 3.45 8.90 -1.79
N GLN A 101 2.45 9.79 -1.77
CA GLN A 101 2.46 11.01 -2.57
C GLN A 101 3.63 11.93 -2.21
N GLU A 102 3.90 12.13 -0.92
CA GLU A 102 5.01 12.95 -0.45
C GLU A 102 6.37 12.38 -0.89
N LYS A 103 6.57 11.06 -0.74
CA LYS A 103 7.79 10.39 -1.23
C LYS A 103 7.94 10.55 -2.75
N ARG A 104 6.85 10.42 -3.50
CA ARG A 104 6.86 10.58 -4.96
C ARG A 104 7.28 11.99 -5.36
N SER A 105 6.69 13.02 -4.73
CA SER A 105 7.05 14.42 -4.98
C SER A 105 8.50 14.73 -4.60
N LYS A 106 9.02 14.19 -3.48
CA LYS A 106 10.44 14.34 -3.11
C LYS A 106 11.37 13.71 -4.14
N LEU A 107 11.03 12.53 -4.65
CA LEU A 107 11.81 11.86 -5.70
C LEU A 107 11.82 12.69 -6.99
N GLU A 108 10.66 13.18 -7.40
CA GLU A 108 10.49 14.01 -8.59
C GLU A 108 11.31 15.31 -8.50
N HIS A 109 11.26 16.00 -7.37
CA HIS A 109 12.09 17.19 -7.13
C HIS A 109 13.59 16.88 -7.17
N THR A 110 14.01 15.77 -6.55
CA THR A 110 15.43 15.37 -6.53
C THR A 110 15.92 15.03 -7.94
N LEU A 111 15.11 14.32 -8.72
CA LEU A 111 15.40 13.98 -10.11
C LEU A 111 15.51 15.24 -10.96
N HIS A 112 14.54 16.15 -10.86
CA HIS A 112 14.56 17.41 -11.60
C HIS A 112 15.77 18.28 -11.24
N HIS A 113 16.11 18.36 -9.95
CA HIS A 113 17.30 19.08 -9.49
C HIS A 113 18.59 18.50 -10.10
N LYS A 114 18.73 17.17 -10.11
CA LYS A 114 19.89 16.49 -10.70
C LYS A 114 19.96 16.61 -12.21
N ASP A 115 18.83 16.53 -12.91
CA ASP A 115 18.77 16.76 -14.36
C ASP A 115 19.25 18.18 -14.70
N ASN A 116 18.78 19.19 -13.97
CA ASN A 116 19.23 20.57 -14.16
C ASN A 116 20.72 20.76 -13.84
N GLU A 117 21.24 20.12 -12.79
CA GLU A 117 22.66 20.15 -12.45
C GLU A 117 23.52 19.58 -13.58
N TYR A 118 23.13 18.43 -14.14
CA TYR A 118 23.85 17.81 -15.25
C TYR A 118 23.74 18.60 -16.55
N ARG A 119 22.56 19.14 -16.88
CA ARG A 119 22.40 20.04 -18.04
C ARG A 119 23.31 21.26 -17.93
N ASN A 120 23.37 21.89 -16.76
CA ASN A 120 24.25 23.03 -16.51
C ASN A 120 25.72 22.62 -16.64
N ARG A 121 26.10 21.45 -16.11
CA ARG A 121 27.47 20.95 -16.20
C ARG A 121 27.88 20.68 -17.65
N ILE A 122 27.00 20.08 -18.45
CA ILE A 122 27.20 19.84 -19.88
C ILE A 122 27.40 21.17 -20.60
N SER A 123 26.52 22.15 -20.37
CA SER A 123 26.62 23.47 -21.01
C SER A 123 27.96 24.18 -20.72
N ILE A 124 28.44 24.10 -19.48
CA ILE A 124 29.76 24.66 -19.11
C ILE A 124 30.89 23.96 -19.85
N LEU A 125 30.87 22.63 -19.93
CA LEU A 125 31.91 21.84 -20.60
C LEU A 125 31.91 22.10 -22.12
N GLU A 126 30.73 22.19 -22.73
CA GLU A 126 30.57 22.55 -24.14
C GLU A 126 31.15 23.94 -24.42
N GLN A 127 30.86 24.94 -23.56
CA GLN A 127 31.41 26.28 -23.71
C GLN A 127 32.94 26.31 -23.55
N GLN A 128 33.50 25.52 -22.63
CA GLN A 128 34.94 25.40 -22.47
C GLN A 128 35.61 24.77 -23.70
N LEU A 129 35.01 23.72 -24.27
CA LEU A 129 35.48 23.06 -25.48
C LEU A 129 35.45 24.01 -26.69
N LEU A 130 34.36 24.77 -26.85
CA LEU A 130 34.24 25.78 -27.91
C LEU A 130 35.34 26.85 -27.80
N ARG A 131 35.54 27.42 -26.60
CA ARG A 131 36.62 28.40 -26.37
C ARG A 131 38.00 27.81 -26.62
N GLN A 132 38.23 26.54 -26.29
CA GLN A 132 39.50 25.88 -26.57
C GLN A 132 39.72 25.71 -28.08
N ARG A 133 38.68 25.33 -28.83
CA ARG A 133 38.71 25.24 -30.29
C ARG A 133 39.02 26.59 -30.93
N GLU A 134 38.34 27.65 -30.50
CA GLU A 134 38.57 29.03 -30.97
C GLU A 134 40.02 29.48 -30.74
N ARG A 135 40.55 29.27 -29.53
CA ARG A 135 41.96 29.59 -29.22
C ARG A 135 42.94 28.79 -30.07
N SER A 136 42.68 27.49 -30.26
CA SER A 136 43.52 26.63 -31.09
C SER A 136 43.50 27.06 -32.54
N MET A 137 42.34 27.46 -33.06
CA MET A 137 42.18 27.95 -34.42
C MET A 137 42.94 29.27 -34.63
N ALA A 138 42.81 30.21 -33.70
CA ALA A 138 43.57 31.46 -33.73
C ALA A 138 45.09 31.26 -33.71
N LEU A 139 45.57 30.30 -32.90
CA LEU A 139 47.00 29.95 -32.87
C LEU A 139 47.49 29.34 -34.19
N VAL A 140 46.69 28.48 -34.81
CA VAL A 140 47.01 27.91 -36.14
C VAL A 140 47.09 29.03 -37.18
N GLU A 141 46.12 29.94 -37.20
CA GLU A 141 46.14 31.10 -38.11
C GLU A 141 47.37 32.00 -37.90
N GLU A 142 47.80 32.22 -36.66
CA GLU A 142 49.02 32.97 -36.34
C GLU A 142 50.26 32.25 -36.87
N LYS A 143 50.35 30.93 -36.68
CA LYS A 143 51.45 30.11 -37.21
C LYS A 143 51.48 30.05 -38.73
N ASP A 144 50.33 29.99 -39.38
CA ASP A 144 50.25 30.06 -40.84
C ASP A 144 50.74 31.41 -41.36
N LYS A 145 50.38 32.53 -40.70
CA LYS A 145 50.91 33.86 -41.03
C LYS A 145 52.42 33.94 -40.82
N GLU A 146 52.95 33.41 -39.73
CA GLU A 146 54.39 33.35 -39.44
C GLU A 146 55.13 32.56 -40.53
N ILE A 147 54.61 31.40 -40.93
CA ILE A 147 55.14 30.57 -42.02
C ILE A 147 55.12 31.33 -43.36
N LEU A 148 54.04 32.05 -43.66
CA LEU A 148 53.95 32.84 -44.89
C LEU A 148 54.98 33.98 -44.90
N THR A 149 55.15 34.68 -43.79
CA THR A 149 56.16 35.74 -43.63
C THR A 149 57.59 35.19 -43.74
N LEU A 150 57.88 34.04 -43.12
CA LEU A 150 59.16 33.34 -43.24
C LEU A 150 59.44 32.91 -44.69
N LYS A 151 58.44 32.35 -45.39
CA LYS A 151 58.57 32.00 -46.82
C LYS A 151 58.80 33.23 -47.70
N ALA A 152 58.11 34.34 -47.42
CA ALA A 152 58.27 35.59 -48.16
C ALA A 152 59.66 36.21 -47.93
N SER A 153 60.12 36.28 -46.69
CA SER A 153 61.47 36.77 -46.35
C SER A 153 62.57 35.88 -46.95
N PHE A 154 62.41 34.55 -46.90
CA PHE A 154 63.35 33.63 -47.54
C PHE A 154 63.44 33.83 -49.06
N ARG A 155 62.30 34.05 -49.73
CA ARG A 155 62.27 34.39 -51.16
C ARG A 155 62.88 35.76 -51.46
N ALA A 156 62.73 36.74 -50.56
CA ALA A 156 63.32 38.07 -50.71
C ALA A 156 64.85 38.08 -50.49
N LEU A 157 65.36 37.20 -49.62
CA LEU A 157 66.80 37.04 -49.34
C LEU A 157 67.53 36.17 -50.38
N LEU A 158 66.79 35.37 -51.15
CA LEU A 158 67.35 34.64 -52.29
C LEU A 158 67.43 35.58 -53.50
N PRO A 159 68.62 35.81 -54.10
CA PRO A 159 68.71 36.50 -55.37
C PRO A 159 67.91 35.72 -56.41
N ASN A 160 67.08 36.42 -57.17
CA ASN A 160 66.31 35.86 -58.29
C ASN A 160 67.28 35.27 -59.32
N LYS A 161 67.65 34.00 -59.16
CA LYS A 161 68.36 33.24 -60.19
C LYS A 161 67.32 32.80 -61.21
N GLN A 162 66.90 33.73 -62.06
CA GLN A 162 66.50 33.36 -63.40
C GLN A 162 67.74 32.78 -64.08
N THR A 163 67.83 31.46 -64.15
CA THR A 163 68.72 30.77 -65.09
C THR A 163 67.89 29.78 -65.86
N SER A 164 67.46 30.24 -67.03
CA SER A 164 67.64 29.49 -68.27
C SER A 164 68.99 28.75 -68.30
N GLY A 165 69.00 27.54 -68.86
CA GLY A 165 70.20 26.91 -69.41
C GLY A 165 71.00 26.03 -68.46
N THR A 166 70.81 24.72 -68.64
CA THR A 166 71.82 23.69 -68.97
C THR A 166 73.27 23.81 -68.43
N THR A 167 73.77 22.64 -67.97
CA THR A 167 75.17 22.15 -68.09
C THR A 167 76.14 22.41 -66.91
N GLU A 168 76.41 21.32 -66.19
CA GLU A 168 77.70 20.80 -65.72
C GLU A 168 78.67 21.63 -64.84
N ASN A 169 79.00 21.02 -63.70
CA ASN A 169 80.34 20.70 -63.18
C ASN A 169 81.41 21.81 -62.99
N LYS A 170 82.03 21.69 -61.80
CA LYS A 170 83.40 22.05 -61.38
C LYS A 170 83.65 23.39 -60.67
N THR A 171 84.02 23.20 -59.41
CA THR A 171 85.24 23.68 -58.72
C THR A 171 85.24 24.97 -57.90
N HIS A 172 85.87 24.81 -56.73
CA HIS A 172 86.74 25.75 -56.00
C HIS A 172 86.16 26.70 -54.95
N LEU A 173 86.15 26.19 -53.70
CA LEU A 173 86.86 26.71 -52.52
C LEU A 173 87.11 28.23 -52.44
N LYS A 174 86.53 28.90 -51.44
CA LYS A 174 87.24 29.87 -50.59
C LYS A 174 86.69 29.91 -49.16
N ARG A 175 87.52 29.36 -48.27
CA ARG A 175 87.62 29.59 -46.83
C ARG A 175 87.86 31.09 -46.57
N TYR A 176 87.05 31.72 -45.73
CA TYR A 176 87.45 32.88 -44.94
C TYR A 176 86.94 32.72 -43.52
N GLU A 177 87.89 32.86 -42.61
CA GLU A 177 87.84 32.71 -41.17
C GLU A 177 87.73 34.12 -40.56
N ASN A 178 87.26 34.19 -39.30
CA ASN A 178 87.22 35.35 -38.40
C ASN A 178 86.03 36.30 -38.66
N THR A 179 85.15 36.58 -37.70
CA THR A 179 85.45 37.13 -36.37
C THR A 179 84.38 36.74 -35.34
N ILE A 180 84.85 36.34 -34.16
CA ILE A 180 84.05 36.12 -32.94
C ILE A 180 83.58 37.50 -32.45
N GLU A 181 82.29 37.81 -32.59
CA GLU A 181 81.66 38.92 -31.89
C GLU A 181 81.37 38.54 -30.44
N PRO A 182 81.53 39.47 -29.48
CA PRO A 182 81.34 39.19 -28.07
C PRO A 182 79.85 39.01 -27.77
N VAL A 183 79.47 37.78 -27.39
CA VAL A 183 78.11 37.33 -26.99
C VAL A 183 77.55 38.07 -25.76
N THR A 184 78.30 39.00 -25.17
CA THR A 184 77.95 39.71 -23.93
C THR A 184 76.91 40.82 -24.10
N ASP A 185 76.62 41.27 -25.32
CA ASP A 185 75.72 42.41 -25.53
C ASP A 185 74.23 42.01 -25.67
N LEU A 186 73.95 40.77 -26.07
CA LEU A 186 72.56 40.30 -26.24
C LEU A 186 71.84 40.12 -24.90
N VAL A 187 72.57 39.69 -23.87
CA VAL A 187 72.02 39.46 -22.52
C VAL A 187 71.85 40.78 -21.77
N THR A 188 72.75 41.75 -22.01
CA THR A 188 72.72 43.05 -21.35
C THR A 188 71.62 43.94 -21.93
N GLY A 189 71.42 43.92 -23.26
CA GLY A 189 70.33 44.63 -23.92
C GLY A 189 68.91 44.15 -23.58
N LEU A 190 68.75 42.91 -23.09
CA LEU A 190 67.47 42.36 -22.63
C LEU A 190 67.08 42.80 -21.19
N LEU A 191 68.03 43.36 -20.45
CA LEU A 191 67.85 43.72 -19.04
C LEU A 191 67.69 45.24 -18.82
N THR A 192 68.15 46.05 -19.77
CA THR A 192 68.14 47.51 -19.66
C THR A 192 67.33 48.12 -20.79
N ASN A 193 66.04 48.36 -20.54
CA ASN A 193 65.17 49.43 -21.06
C ASN A 193 63.73 48.91 -21.06
N ASP A 194 62.94 49.40 -20.12
CA ASP A 194 61.48 49.26 -19.99
C ASP A 194 60.92 47.83 -19.89
N SER A 195 60.99 47.27 -18.66
CA SER A 195 60.44 45.97 -18.21
C SER A 195 61.15 44.71 -18.78
N PRO A 196 61.96 43.98 -17.99
CA PRO A 196 62.74 42.86 -18.49
C PRO A 196 61.81 41.70 -18.90
N PRO A 197 61.83 41.25 -20.17
CA PRO A 197 61.00 40.15 -20.67
C PRO A 197 61.15 38.85 -19.85
N ILE A 198 62.34 38.65 -19.27
CA ILE A 198 62.67 37.50 -18.42
C ILE A 198 61.89 37.54 -17.10
N LEU A 199 61.76 38.71 -16.45
CA LEU A 199 61.04 38.82 -15.18
C LEU A 199 59.54 38.53 -15.39
N HIS A 200 58.95 39.11 -16.45
CA HIS A 200 57.56 38.85 -16.82
C HIS A 200 57.34 37.36 -17.15
N TYR A 201 58.24 36.73 -17.90
CA TYR A 201 58.18 35.30 -18.20
C TYR A 201 58.24 34.43 -16.93
N THR A 202 59.16 34.72 -16.02
CA THR A 202 59.26 33.98 -14.74
C THR A 202 58.00 34.15 -13.88
N GLN A 203 57.39 35.34 -13.88
CA GLN A 203 56.16 35.59 -13.14
C GLN A 203 54.95 34.87 -13.77
N GLU A 204 54.86 34.82 -15.10
CA GLU A 204 53.85 34.04 -15.81
C GLU A 204 54.03 32.53 -15.60
N LEU A 205 55.27 32.04 -15.56
CA LEU A 205 55.57 30.64 -15.25
C LEU A 205 55.11 30.28 -13.83
N ALA A 206 55.42 31.11 -12.84
CA ALA A 206 54.97 30.91 -11.45
C ALA A 206 53.43 30.91 -11.33
N ARG A 207 52.73 31.80 -12.07
CA ARG A 207 51.26 31.80 -12.13
C ARG A 207 50.72 30.49 -12.70
N LYS A 208 51.35 29.97 -13.76
CA LYS A 208 50.96 28.68 -14.35
C LYS A 208 51.24 27.52 -13.41
N GLU A 209 52.36 27.50 -12.70
CA GLU A 209 52.68 26.46 -11.71
C GLU A 209 51.67 26.42 -10.56
N VAL A 210 51.25 27.59 -10.06
CA VAL A 210 50.18 27.68 -9.05
C VAL A 210 48.85 27.14 -9.61
N GLN A 211 48.48 27.49 -10.84
CA GLN A 211 47.27 26.97 -11.47
C GLN A 211 47.35 25.45 -11.67
N VAL A 212 48.48 24.92 -12.10
CA VAL A 212 48.70 23.48 -12.27
C VAL A 212 48.63 22.77 -10.91
N SER A 213 49.25 23.34 -9.87
CA SER A 213 49.21 22.80 -8.51
C SER A 213 47.79 22.79 -7.94
N SER A 214 47.04 23.90 -8.09
CA SER A 214 45.63 23.96 -7.68
C SER A 214 44.77 22.96 -8.44
N SER A 215 45.03 22.77 -9.74
CA SER A 215 44.32 21.81 -10.58
C SER A 215 44.60 20.37 -10.15
N ARG A 216 45.87 20.04 -9.86
CA ARG A 216 46.27 18.73 -9.31
C ARG A 216 45.61 18.45 -7.96
N LYS A 217 45.55 19.45 -7.07
CA LYS A 217 44.86 19.32 -5.78
C LYS A 217 43.37 19.03 -5.97
N LYS A 218 42.71 19.73 -6.91
CA LYS A 218 41.30 19.50 -7.24
C LYS A 218 41.05 18.10 -7.82
N ILE A 219 41.96 17.60 -8.66
CA ILE A 219 41.90 16.23 -9.18
C ILE A 219 41.94 15.22 -8.02
N LEU A 220 42.91 15.35 -7.12
CA LEU A 220 43.03 14.43 -5.97
C LEU A 220 41.79 14.48 -5.05
N GLU A 221 41.22 15.66 -4.84
CA GLU A 221 39.98 15.84 -4.07
C GLU A 221 38.79 15.17 -4.77
N LEU A 222 38.62 15.37 -6.08
CA LEU A 222 37.57 14.73 -6.86
C LEU A 222 37.73 13.21 -6.94
N GLU A 223 38.96 12.71 -7.03
CA GLU A 223 39.22 11.27 -6.97
C GLU A 223 38.89 10.69 -5.59
N ALA A 224 39.18 11.42 -4.52
CA ALA A 224 38.83 11.00 -3.16
C ALA A 224 37.31 10.95 -2.95
N THR A 225 36.57 11.98 -3.41
CA THR A 225 35.11 11.99 -3.33
C THR A 225 34.48 10.92 -4.20
N MET A 226 35.01 10.67 -5.41
CA MET A 226 34.56 9.58 -6.27
C MET A 226 34.76 8.22 -5.59
N ARG A 227 35.92 7.98 -4.96
CA ARG A 227 36.18 6.74 -4.22
C ARG A 227 35.24 6.57 -3.03
N GLU A 228 34.88 7.65 -2.33
CA GLU A 228 33.89 7.60 -1.24
C GLU A 228 32.49 7.26 -1.76
N GLN A 229 32.04 7.96 -2.81
CA GLN A 229 30.74 7.69 -3.44
C GLN A 229 30.64 6.25 -3.96
N GLN A 230 31.73 5.69 -4.51
CA GLN A 230 31.79 4.28 -4.90
C GLN A 230 31.61 3.33 -3.72
N ARG A 231 32.21 3.63 -2.56
CA ARG A 231 32.02 2.83 -1.33
C ARG A 231 30.59 2.93 -0.83
N GLU A 232 30.02 4.13 -0.77
CA GLU A 232 28.64 4.34 -0.34
C GLU A 232 27.65 3.61 -1.26
N MET A 233 27.87 3.66 -2.58
CA MET A 233 27.05 2.94 -3.56
C MET A 233 27.11 1.42 -3.35
N LEU A 234 28.32 0.87 -3.13
CA LEU A 234 28.49 -0.56 -2.86
C LEU A 234 27.76 -0.97 -1.58
N HIS A 235 27.94 -0.21 -0.50
CA HIS A 235 27.26 -0.47 0.77
C HIS A 235 25.73 -0.39 0.63
N MET A 236 25.21 0.62 -0.06
CA MET A 236 23.77 0.74 -0.34
C MET A 236 23.25 -0.45 -1.16
N LYS A 237 24.00 -0.89 -2.17
CA LYS A 237 23.65 -2.05 -3.00
C LYS A 237 23.63 -3.35 -2.18
N GLU A 238 24.57 -3.53 -1.27
CA GLU A 238 24.61 -4.68 -0.36
C GLU A 238 23.39 -4.70 0.57
N GLN A 239 23.05 -3.55 1.17
CA GLN A 239 21.85 -3.42 2.01
C GLN A 239 20.57 -3.74 1.22
N GLN A 240 20.43 -3.17 0.02
CA GLN A 240 19.29 -3.46 -0.86
C GLN A 240 19.21 -4.94 -1.23
N GLN A 241 20.36 -5.56 -1.53
CA GLN A 241 20.42 -6.98 -1.85
C GLN A 241 19.98 -7.85 -0.67
N GLU A 242 20.33 -7.47 0.55
CA GLU A 242 19.92 -8.17 1.77
C GLU A 242 18.42 -8.02 2.04
N GLU A 243 17.86 -6.84 1.87
CA GLU A 243 16.41 -6.62 1.97
C GLU A 243 15.63 -7.41 0.90
N ILE A 244 16.13 -7.46 -0.33
CA ILE A 244 15.55 -8.30 -1.39
C ILE A 244 15.59 -9.78 -0.99
N LYS A 245 16.69 -10.27 -0.41
CA LYS A 245 16.79 -11.66 0.07
C LYS A 245 15.77 -11.93 1.17
N LYS A 246 15.63 -11.05 2.16
CA LYS A 246 14.65 -11.18 3.25
C LYS A 246 13.22 -11.22 2.72
N LEU A 247 12.87 -10.30 1.81
CA LEU A 247 11.56 -10.24 1.18
C LEU A 247 11.27 -11.50 0.36
N LYS A 248 12.23 -11.96 -0.46
CA LYS A 248 12.12 -13.22 -1.21
C LYS A 248 11.90 -14.41 -0.27
N ALA A 249 12.67 -14.52 0.80
CA ALA A 249 12.50 -15.59 1.79
C ALA A 249 11.10 -15.54 2.44
N HIS A 250 10.58 -14.34 2.72
CA HIS A 250 9.22 -14.17 3.25
C HIS A 250 8.17 -14.65 2.24
N ILE A 251 8.26 -14.23 0.98
CA ILE A 251 7.38 -14.68 -0.11
C ILE A 251 7.42 -16.21 -0.27
N THR A 252 8.61 -16.81 -0.29
CA THR A 252 8.74 -18.26 -0.38
C THR A 252 8.09 -18.96 0.82
N ARG A 253 8.26 -18.41 2.03
CA ARG A 253 7.66 -18.96 3.25
C ARG A 253 6.13 -18.87 3.22
N THR A 254 5.56 -17.75 2.81
CA THR A 254 4.10 -17.57 2.72
C THR A 254 3.53 -18.45 1.63
N ASN A 255 4.14 -18.49 0.44
CA ASN A 255 3.73 -19.38 -0.65
C ASN A 255 3.77 -20.85 -0.22
N LYS A 256 4.83 -21.28 0.48
CA LYS A 256 4.92 -22.64 1.03
C LYS A 256 3.79 -22.93 2.03
N LYS A 257 3.47 -21.99 2.92
CA LYS A 257 2.35 -22.14 3.86
C LYS A 257 1.00 -22.27 3.14
N ILE A 258 0.77 -21.43 2.13
CA ILE A 258 -0.46 -21.46 1.32
C ILE A 258 -0.56 -22.80 0.59
N TYR A 259 0.52 -23.23 -0.06
CA TYR A 259 0.57 -24.52 -0.76
C TYR A 259 0.28 -25.69 0.18
N ILE A 260 0.90 -25.73 1.37
CA ILE A 260 0.65 -26.78 2.36
C ILE A 260 -0.80 -26.74 2.86
N ALA A 261 -1.35 -25.55 3.11
CA ALA A 261 -2.74 -25.40 3.55
C ALA A 261 -3.73 -25.85 2.46
N GLY A 262 -3.46 -25.52 1.19
CA GLY A 262 -4.21 -26.00 0.02
C GLY A 262 -4.14 -27.51 -0.12
N TRP A 263 -2.94 -28.08 -0.08
CA TRP A 263 -2.74 -29.54 -0.16
C TRP A 263 -3.45 -30.29 0.98
N LYS A 264 -3.36 -29.79 2.22
CA LYS A 264 -4.10 -30.37 3.36
C LYS A 264 -5.61 -30.30 3.17
N ARG A 265 -6.12 -29.22 2.55
CA ARG A 265 -7.54 -29.06 2.27
C ARG A 265 -8.02 -30.10 1.25
N VAL A 266 -7.32 -30.20 0.11
CA VAL A 266 -7.64 -31.18 -0.94
C VAL A 266 -7.54 -32.62 -0.43
N ASN A 267 -6.50 -32.95 0.33
CA ASN A 267 -6.33 -34.29 0.88
C ASN A 267 -7.41 -34.64 1.92
N ARG A 268 -7.84 -33.67 2.74
CA ARG A 268 -8.98 -33.83 3.66
C ARG A 268 -10.30 -33.97 2.92
N GLU A 269 -10.52 -33.21 1.85
CA GLU A 269 -11.74 -33.30 1.03
C GLU A 269 -11.87 -34.68 0.38
N GLY A 270 -10.77 -35.27 -0.09
CA GLY A 270 -10.75 -36.65 -0.62
C GLY A 270 -11.12 -37.70 0.43
N ALA A 271 -10.47 -37.66 1.61
CA ALA A 271 -10.75 -38.60 2.71
C ALA A 271 -12.16 -38.41 3.30
N ASN A 272 -12.63 -37.16 3.41
CA ASN A 272 -13.98 -36.85 3.87
C ASN A 272 -15.04 -37.35 2.88
N LEU A 273 -14.78 -37.29 1.57
CA LEU A 273 -15.71 -37.78 0.56
C LEU A 273 -15.84 -39.31 0.60
N GLU A 274 -14.73 -40.02 0.80
CA GLU A 274 -14.74 -41.48 0.95
C GLU A 274 -15.49 -41.91 2.22
N TYR A 275 -15.22 -41.24 3.35
CA TYR A 275 -15.98 -41.43 4.58
C TYR A 275 -17.47 -41.15 4.39
N LEU A 276 -17.81 -40.04 3.72
CA LEU A 276 -19.19 -39.66 3.45
C LEU A 276 -19.92 -40.71 2.60
N LYS A 277 -19.27 -41.26 1.57
CA LYS A 277 -19.83 -42.36 0.75
C LYS A 277 -20.19 -43.56 1.63
N ASN A 278 -19.30 -43.98 2.52
CA ASN A 278 -19.52 -45.13 3.38
C ASN A 278 -20.67 -44.90 4.37
N VAL A 279 -20.69 -43.74 5.03
CA VAL A 279 -21.79 -43.38 5.96
C VAL A 279 -23.12 -43.26 5.22
N PHE A 280 -23.12 -42.71 4.00
CA PHE A 280 -24.33 -42.55 3.20
C PHE A 280 -24.91 -43.89 2.72
N ILE A 281 -24.05 -44.82 2.26
CA ILE A 281 -24.49 -46.18 1.88
C ILE A 281 -25.07 -46.92 3.09
N ASN A 282 -24.42 -46.83 4.25
CA ASN A 282 -24.92 -47.46 5.48
C ASN A 282 -26.23 -46.83 5.96
N TYR A 283 -26.41 -45.51 5.78
CA TYR A 283 -27.65 -44.82 6.09
C TYR A 283 -28.83 -45.34 5.27
N LEU A 284 -28.61 -45.63 3.98
CA LEU A 284 -29.65 -46.16 3.08
C LEU A 284 -29.98 -47.65 3.35
N THR A 285 -29.00 -48.43 3.81
CA THR A 285 -29.12 -49.90 3.96
C THR A 285 -29.53 -50.35 5.36
N THR A 286 -29.24 -49.55 6.39
CA THR A 286 -29.59 -49.88 7.78
C THR A 286 -31.07 -49.64 8.03
N ASN A 287 -31.74 -50.50 8.81
CA ASN A 287 -33.16 -50.38 9.14
C ASN A 287 -33.45 -49.85 10.55
N ASP A 288 -32.41 -49.67 11.36
CA ASP A 288 -32.49 -49.12 12.72
C ASP A 288 -32.53 -47.57 12.73
N ALA A 289 -33.48 -47.01 13.46
CA ALA A 289 -33.72 -45.56 13.55
C ALA A 289 -32.59 -44.84 14.30
N SER A 290 -32.03 -45.45 15.35
CA SER A 290 -30.95 -44.86 16.14
C SER A 290 -29.64 -44.77 15.34
N SER A 291 -29.33 -45.84 14.60
CA SER A 291 -28.18 -45.90 13.69
C SER A 291 -28.31 -44.91 12.52
N LYS A 292 -29.51 -44.79 11.92
CA LYS A 292 -29.78 -43.77 10.89
C LYS A 292 -29.53 -42.35 11.40
N TRP A 293 -29.97 -42.05 12.62
CA TRP A 293 -29.78 -40.71 13.20
C TRP A 293 -28.29 -40.40 13.46
N HIS A 294 -27.52 -41.38 13.93
CA HIS A 294 -26.07 -41.23 14.10
C HIS A 294 -25.35 -41.00 12.77
N MET A 295 -25.71 -41.75 11.73
CA MET A 295 -25.16 -41.57 10.39
C MET A 295 -25.56 -40.23 9.77
N LEU A 296 -26.80 -39.78 9.99
CA LEU A 296 -27.28 -38.47 9.55
C LEU A 296 -26.50 -37.32 10.22
N ASN A 297 -26.21 -37.42 11.52
CA ASN A 297 -25.37 -36.44 12.21
C ASN A 297 -23.94 -36.42 11.69
N ALA A 298 -23.38 -37.59 11.35
CA ALA A 298 -22.08 -37.68 10.71
C ALA A 298 -22.07 -37.03 9.31
N ILE A 299 -23.09 -37.30 8.48
CA ILE A 299 -23.30 -36.66 7.16
C ILE A 299 -23.41 -35.14 7.31
N SER A 300 -24.25 -34.67 8.23
CA SER A 300 -24.46 -33.26 8.56
C SER A 300 -23.16 -32.55 8.95
N THR A 301 -22.33 -33.21 9.77
CA THR A 301 -21.04 -32.66 10.22
C THR A 301 -20.04 -32.56 9.06
N VAL A 302 -19.98 -33.57 8.19
CA VAL A 302 -19.06 -33.60 7.04
C VAL A 302 -19.48 -32.58 5.97
N LEU A 303 -20.78 -32.45 5.72
CA LEU A 303 -21.35 -31.48 4.76
C LEU A 303 -21.54 -30.09 5.35
N ARG A 304 -21.27 -29.90 6.65
CA ARG A 304 -21.40 -28.64 7.40
C ARG A 304 -22.80 -28.04 7.30
N PHE A 305 -23.83 -28.85 7.56
CA PHE A 305 -25.20 -28.35 7.58
C PHE A 305 -25.38 -27.24 8.61
N THR A 306 -26.09 -26.21 8.20
CA THR A 306 -26.61 -25.17 9.08
C THR A 306 -27.74 -25.72 9.95
N SER A 307 -28.03 -25.05 11.07
CA SER A 307 -29.12 -25.46 11.98
C SER A 307 -30.47 -25.55 11.27
N ASP A 308 -30.69 -24.74 10.22
CA ASP A 308 -31.90 -24.72 9.39
C ASP A 308 -31.96 -25.87 8.38
N GLU A 309 -30.81 -26.34 7.89
CA GLU A 309 -30.74 -27.54 7.05
C GLU A 309 -30.95 -28.79 7.91
N LEU A 310 -30.39 -28.82 9.11
CA LEU A 310 -30.54 -29.93 10.04
C LEU A 310 -31.98 -30.11 10.52
N SER A 311 -32.76 -29.03 10.70
CA SER A 311 -34.16 -29.10 11.09
C SER A 311 -35.06 -29.68 10.00
N LYS A 312 -34.72 -29.47 8.72
CA LYS A 312 -35.46 -30.02 7.57
C LYS A 312 -35.31 -31.53 7.39
N VAL A 313 -34.18 -32.10 7.83
CA VAL A 313 -33.91 -33.55 7.70
C VAL A 313 -34.30 -34.34 8.96
N LYS A 314 -34.72 -33.66 10.03
CA LYS A 314 -35.19 -34.30 11.28
C LYS A 314 -36.66 -34.73 11.26
N HIS A 315 -37.38 -34.51 10.16
CA HIS A 315 -38.79 -34.84 9.94
C HIS A 315 -38.96 -36.04 9.03
#